data_AF-A0A926MT01-F1
#
_entry.id   AF-A0A926MT01-F1
#
_cell.length_a   1.000
_cell.length_b   1.000
_cell.length_c   1.000
_cell.angle_alpha   90.00
_cell.angle_beta   90.00
_cell.angle_gamma   90.00
#
_symmetry.space_group_name_H-M   'P 1'
#
loop_
_entity.id
_entity.type
_entity.pdbx_description
1 polymer ?
#
loop_
_entity_poly.entity_id
_entity_poly.type
_entity_poly.pdbx_seq_one_letter_code
_entity_poly.pdbx_strand_id
1 'polypeptide(L)' 'MITFKKKFDFCATDNELGDYITYMADVMVGDIDPQVEFDVESDEQHRYVTFKILDKVLH' A
#
# COMPACT_ATOMS: atom_id res chain seq x y z
N MET A 1 4.31 -13.86 -1.09
CA MET A 1 3.49 -12.66 -0.85
C MET A 1 4.16 -11.83 0.25
N ILE A 2 4.43 -10.56 -0.03
CA ILE A 2 5.02 -9.61 0.93
C ILE A 2 3.95 -8.58 1.28
N THR A 3 3.82 -8.22 2.56
CA THR A 3 2.80 -7.26 3.01
C THR A 3 3.44 -6.14 3.81
N PHE A 4 3.09 -4.90 3.46
CA PHE A 4 3.49 -3.68 4.15
C PHE A 4 2.25 -2.96 4.66
N LYS A 5 2.20 -2.66 5.96
CA LYS A 5 1.11 -1.89 6.55
C LYS A 5 1.64 -0.56 7.09
N LYS A 6 1.10 0.55 6.58
CA LYS A 6 1.39 1.89 7.09
C LYS A 6 0.20 2.41 7.88
N LYS A 7 0.48 2.86 9.10
CA LYS A 7 -0.46 3.54 9.98
C LYS A 7 -0.38 5.04 9.76
N PHE A 8 -1.54 5.67 9.68
CA PHE A 8 -1.74 7.11 9.61
C PHE A 8 -2.62 7.58 10.76
N ASP A 9 -2.52 8.85 11.12
CA ASP A 9 -3.46 9.48 12.04
C ASP A 9 -4.88 9.47 11.46
N PHE A 10 -5.91 9.47 12.30
CA PHE A 10 -7.32 9.49 11.84
C PHE A 10 -7.60 10.60 10.83
N CYS A 11 -7.02 11.77 11.08
CA CYS A 11 -7.22 12.98 10.28
C CYS A 11 -6.43 12.98 8.97
N ALA A 12 -5.69 11.92 8.65
CA ALA A 12 -4.96 11.82 7.40
C ALA A 12 -5.94 11.90 6.22
N THR A 13 -5.62 12.80 5.29
CA THR A 13 -6.42 13.10 4.12
C THR A 13 -6.30 12.01 3.06
N ASP A 14 -7.32 11.88 2.22
CA ASP A 14 -7.28 10.92 1.10
C ASP A 14 -6.08 11.17 0.17
N ASN A 15 -5.64 12.43 0.05
CA ASN A 15 -4.45 12.79 -0.70
C ASN A 15 -3.18 12.18 -0.06
N GLU A 16 -3.01 12.27 1.25
CA GLU A 16 -1.84 11.69 1.94
C GLU A 16 -1.80 10.16 1.82
N LEU A 17 -2.96 9.51 1.86
CA LEU A 17 -3.05 8.07 1.62
C LEU A 17 -2.73 7.73 0.16
N GLY A 18 -3.28 8.50 -0.79
CA GLY A 18 -3.04 8.34 -2.22
C GLY A 18 -1.58 8.57 -2.59
N ASP A 19 -0.94 9.59 -2.03
CA ASP A 19 0.47 9.91 -2.26
C ASP A 19 1.39 8.77 -1.78
N TYR A 20 1.09 8.19 -0.61
CA TYR A 20 1.80 7.00 -0.14
C TYR A 20 1.58 5.80 -1.07
N ILE A 21 0.36 5.64 -1.60
CA ILE A 21 0.06 4.56 -2.53
C ILE A 21 0.85 4.69 -3.83
N THR A 22 0.83 5.88 -4.43
CA THR A 22 1.58 6.19 -5.66
C THR A 22 3.08 6.04 -5.45
N TYR A 23 3.61 6.53 -4.32
CA TYR A 23 5.03 6.36 -3.98
C TYR A 23 5.42 4.88 -3.92
N MET A 24 4.63 4.05 -3.24
CA MET A 24 4.90 2.62 -3.14
C MET A 24 4.81 1.91 -4.50
N ALA A 25 3.85 2.32 -5.36
CA ALA A 25 3.75 1.81 -6.72
C ALA A 25 4.98 2.18 -7.56
N ASP A 26 5.41 3.44 -7.55
CA ASP A 26 6.58 3.93 -8.30
C ASP A 26 7.88 3.23 -7.88
N VAL A 27 8.07 3.00 -6.57
CA VAL A 27 9.23 2.25 -6.05
C VAL A 27 9.24 0.80 -6.56
N MET A 28 8.08 0.19 -6.78
CA MET A 28 7.98 -1.22 -7.20
C MET A 28 8.04 -1.43 -8.71
N VAL A 29 7.57 -0.47 -9.52
CA VAL A 29 7.57 -0.54 -10.99
C VAL A 29 9.00 -0.58 -11.58
N GLY A 30 10.02 -0.26 -10.78
CA GLY A 30 11.42 -0.25 -11.20
C GLY A 30 12.08 -1.60 -11.50
N ASP A 31 11.64 -2.73 -10.90
CA ASP A 31 12.41 -3.99 -10.92
C ASP A 31 11.65 -5.25 -11.39
N ILE A 32 10.33 -5.35 -11.23
CA ILE A 32 9.50 -6.53 -11.59
C ILE A 32 8.11 -5.97 -11.95
N ASP A 33 7.32 -6.58 -12.85
CA ASP A 33 5.89 -6.28 -13.00
C ASP A 33 5.10 -7.00 -11.88
N PRO A 34 5.01 -6.42 -10.67
CA PRO A 34 4.52 -7.13 -9.52
C PRO A 34 2.99 -7.07 -9.57
N GLN A 35 2.32 -8.17 -9.23
CA GLN A 35 0.89 -8.04 -8.95
C GLN A 35 0.75 -7.37 -7.58
N VAL A 36 0.29 -6.13 -7.58
CA VAL A 36 0.09 -5.34 -6.37
C VAL A 36 -1.39 -5.24 -6.06
N GLU A 37 -1.75 -5.57 -4.83
CA GLU A 37 -3.04 -5.25 -4.24
C GLU A 37 -2.81 -4.23 -3.11
N PHE A 38 -3.69 -3.25 -3.02
CA PHE A 38 -3.71 -2.34 -1.87
C PHE A 38 -5.11 -2.28 -1.27
N ASP A 39 -5.16 -2.07 0.03
CA ASP A 39 -6.38 -1.94 0.80
C ASP A 39 -6.28 -0.77 1.77
N VAL A 40 -7.40 -0.09 1.98
CA VAL A 40 -7.50 1.06 2.86
C VAL A 40 -8.60 0.81 3.87
N GLU A 41 -8.22 0.74 5.14
CA GLU A 41 -9.14 0.55 6.26
C GLU A 41 -8.96 1.65 7.30
N SER A 42 -9.99 1.85 8.13
CA SER A 42 -9.96 2.84 9.21
C SER A 42 -10.59 2.29 10.48
N ASP A 43 -10.02 2.63 11.63
CA ASP A 43 -10.63 2.46 12.95
C ASP A 43 -11.04 3.82 13.53
N GLU A 44 -11.48 3.84 14.80
CA GLU A 44 -11.93 5.07 15.48
C GLU A 44 -10.85 6.17 15.60
N GLN A 45 -9.57 5.83 15.44
CA GLN A 45 -8.43 6.72 15.73
C GLN A 45 -7.37 6.75 14.63
N HIS A 46 -7.43 5.86 13.63
CA HIS A 46 -6.37 5.72 12.65
C HIS A 46 -6.90 5.26 11.30
N ARG A 47 -6.13 5.60 10.27
CA ARG A 47 -6.28 5.05 8.93
C ARG A 47 -5.08 4.16 8.62
N TYR A 48 -5.31 3.11 7.85
CA TYR A 48 -4.29 2.16 7.48
C TYR A 48 -4.30 1.94 5.97
N VAL A 49 -3.11 1.93 5.39
CA VAL A 49 -2.90 1.46 4.02
C VAL A 49 -2.12 0.17 4.10
N THR A 50 -2.70 -0.90 3.57
CA THR A 50 -2.07 -2.22 3.48
C THR A 50 -1.71 -2.49 2.03
N PHE A 51 -0.41 -2.58 1.75
CA PHE A 51 0.15 -2.97 0.47
C PHE A 51 0.51 -4.44 0.47
N LYS A 52 0.05 -5.19 -0.52
CA LYS A 52 0.37 -6.60 -0.73
C LYS A 52 1.02 -6.76 -2.10
N ILE A 53 2.24 -7.27 -2.09
CA ILE A 53 2.95 -7.69 -3.29
C ILE A 53 2.73 -9.20 -3.42
N LEU A 54 2.01 -9.58 -4.45
CA LEU A 54 1.88 -10.96 -4.87
C LEU A 54 3.14 -11.31 -5.66
N ASP A 55 3.90 -12.26 -5.12
CA ASP A 55 5.08 -12.78 -5.78
C ASP A 55 4.59 -13.66 -6.94
N LYS A 56 4.92 -13.28 -8.18
CA LYS A 56 4.62 -14.11 -9.37
C LYS A 56 5.56 -15.32 -9.50
N VAL A 57 6.53 -15.50 -8.60
CA VAL A 57 7.44 -16.67 -8.68
C VAL A 57 6.79 -17.90 -8.03
N LEU A 58 5.80 -18.48 -8.71
CA LEU A 58 5.51 -19.92 -8.69
C LEU A 58 4.51 -20.29 -9.80
N HIS A 59 4.90 -20.08 -11.06
CA HIS A 59 4.91 -21.06 -12.17
C HIS A 59 4.85 -20.41 -13.55
#